data_AF-A0A941E6F2-F1
#
_entry.id   AF-A0A941E6F2-F1
#
_cell.length_a   1.000
_cell.length_b   1.000
_cell.length_c   1.000
_cell.angle_alpha   90.00
_cell.angle_beta   90.00
_cell.angle_gamma   90.00
#
_symmetry.space_group_name_H-M   'P 1'
#
loop_
_entity.id
_entity.type
_entity.pdbx_description
1 polymer ?
#
loop_
_entity_poly.entity_id
_entity_poly.type
_entity_poly.pdbx_seq_one_letter_code
_entity_poly.pdbx_strand_id
1 'polypeptide(L)'
;MTTAPIPFLAKKLKRKQFAVTGDAHIQGDLQITNQVIIGGDLLVDGNLEAEEVFCLGKLTVTGDIRVQSLYVGQALDCAGDIEVEFLLKTGCNAEWMARVLELDQAKAVKDGSNFIDKLVHPAILKRDAHHESFGGYGDIQVLGYLSCDVLDCHGNVQLDDVLDVAEIQYVGGHLSAIAIAVDGDVNVKGEVFSETDIHIHGGLYAGEVICQGNLTVGAIHSHGDISAWGTIRATGQITSLNGEIHSGRWIATKATIYAAKYIKAGEAVVAEKGISCGADYGILAATTLKRSLWEVRGYVSAPTKPKYLLSGKFVEDKKLKHIDALEKKRDWELDWEVPRRLQRDMVS
;
A
#
# COMPACT_ATOMS: atom_id res chain seq x y z
N MET A 1 40.01 -15.44 8.33
CA MET A 1 38.56 -15.35 8.08
C MET A 1 37.89 -15.36 9.43
N THR A 2 37.27 -14.25 9.83
CA THR A 2 36.50 -14.16 11.07
C THR A 2 35.24 -15.01 10.92
N THR A 3 35.08 -16.05 11.73
CA THR A 3 33.86 -16.86 11.78
C THR A 3 32.71 -16.00 12.31
N ALA A 4 31.49 -16.23 11.82
CA ALA A 4 30.31 -15.53 12.33
C ALA A 4 30.11 -15.81 13.84
N PRO A 5 29.60 -14.83 14.61
CA PRO A 5 29.29 -15.04 16.01
C PRO A 5 28.18 -16.08 16.17
N ILE A 6 28.18 -16.78 17.30
CA ILE A 6 27.07 -17.68 17.66
C ILE A 6 25.82 -16.81 17.90
N PRO A 7 24.64 -17.17 17.35
CA PRO A 7 23.41 -16.42 17.59
C PRO A 7 23.08 -16.30 19.08
N PHE A 8 22.56 -15.14 19.48
CA PHE A 8 22.03 -14.95 20.83
C PHE A 8 20.71 -15.72 20.97
N LEU A 9 20.56 -16.54 22.02
CA LEU A 9 19.35 -17.32 22.27
C LEU A 9 18.74 -16.96 23.63
N ALA A 10 17.44 -16.72 23.66
CA ALA A 10 16.68 -16.57 24.92
C ALA A 10 15.27 -17.14 24.81
N LYS A 11 14.69 -17.58 25.93
CA LYS A 11 13.28 -18.03 25.98
C LYS A 11 12.29 -16.88 25.94
N LYS A 12 12.63 -15.81 26.66
CA LYS A 12 11.94 -14.51 26.70
C LYS A 12 13.01 -13.47 27.01
N LEU A 13 12.80 -12.23 26.61
CA LEU A 13 13.75 -11.16 26.89
C LEU A 13 13.02 -9.90 27.32
N LYS A 14 13.30 -9.46 28.56
CA LYS A 14 12.77 -8.22 29.12
C LYS A 14 13.90 -7.36 29.68
N ARG A 15 14.16 -6.21 29.06
CA ARG A 15 15.24 -5.28 29.46
C ARG A 15 14.89 -3.84 29.08
N LYS A 16 15.69 -2.89 29.56
CA LYS A 16 15.60 -1.50 29.10
C LYS A 16 16.13 -1.34 27.67
N GLN A 17 17.27 -1.94 27.37
CA GLN A 17 17.93 -1.91 26.07
C GLN A 17 18.53 -3.29 25.78
N PHE A 18 18.65 -3.61 24.50
CA PHE A 18 19.31 -4.84 24.04
C PHE A 18 20.04 -4.59 22.72
N ALA A 19 21.30 -4.99 22.66
CA ALA A 19 22.11 -4.88 21.45
C ALA A 19 22.96 -6.14 21.24
N VAL A 20 23.05 -6.61 20.00
CA VAL A 20 23.96 -7.69 19.59
C VAL A 20 24.39 -7.47 18.14
N THR A 21 25.67 -7.71 17.85
CA THR A 21 26.26 -7.48 16.51
C THR A 21 26.03 -8.62 15.52
N GLY A 22 25.26 -9.63 15.90
CA GLY A 22 24.97 -10.81 15.09
C GLY A 22 23.50 -11.19 15.20
N ASP A 23 23.19 -12.44 14.89
CA ASP A 23 21.80 -12.93 14.89
C ASP A 23 21.26 -13.11 16.32
N ALA A 24 19.95 -12.98 16.48
CA ALA A 24 19.23 -13.21 17.74
C ALA A 24 17.95 -14.02 17.52
N HIS A 25 17.68 -14.97 18.42
CA HIS A 25 16.44 -15.73 18.45
C HIS A 25 15.85 -15.72 19.86
N ILE A 26 14.61 -15.22 19.96
CA ILE A 26 13.82 -15.20 21.18
C ILE A 26 12.64 -16.16 20.98
N GLN A 27 12.58 -17.25 21.75
CA GLN A 27 11.54 -18.29 21.63
C GLN A 27 10.16 -17.88 22.17
N GLY A 28 9.95 -16.61 22.43
CA GLY A 28 8.76 -16.05 23.04
C GLY A 28 8.87 -14.54 23.04
N ASP A 29 8.18 -13.87 23.97
CA ASP A 29 8.05 -12.41 23.91
C ASP A 29 9.39 -11.66 24.10
N LEU A 30 9.58 -10.65 23.26
CA LEU A 30 10.64 -9.66 23.34
C LEU A 30 10.05 -8.32 23.80
N GLN A 31 10.33 -7.92 25.03
CA GLN A 31 9.84 -6.69 25.66
C GLN A 31 11.00 -5.76 26.04
N ILE A 32 11.29 -4.76 25.22
CA ILE A 32 12.42 -3.85 25.44
C ILE A 32 11.94 -2.43 25.57
N THR A 33 12.13 -1.79 26.73
CA THR A 33 11.49 -0.49 26.97
C THR A 33 11.99 0.64 26.09
N ASN A 34 13.26 0.61 25.64
CA ASN A 34 13.82 1.66 24.80
C ASN A 34 14.22 1.11 23.43
N GLN A 35 15.40 0.50 23.34
CA GLN A 35 16.00 0.25 22.03
C GLN A 35 16.48 -1.19 21.87
N VAL A 36 16.15 -1.76 20.72
CA VAL A 36 16.66 -3.04 20.22
C VAL A 36 17.59 -2.78 19.04
N ILE A 37 18.84 -3.25 19.10
CA ILE A 37 19.80 -3.17 17.99
C ILE A 37 20.31 -4.58 17.66
N ILE A 38 19.97 -5.08 16.48
CA ILE A 38 20.41 -6.38 15.98
C ILE A 38 21.21 -6.17 14.70
N GLY A 39 22.48 -6.55 14.73
CA GLY A 39 23.37 -6.46 13.56
C GLY A 39 23.12 -7.53 12.51
N GLY A 40 22.49 -8.65 12.87
CA GLY A 40 22.08 -9.70 11.94
C GLY A 40 20.56 -9.87 11.90
N ASP A 41 20.11 -11.13 11.79
CA ASP A 41 18.70 -11.47 11.75
C ASP A 41 18.09 -11.53 13.15
N LEU A 42 16.83 -11.15 13.29
CA LEU A 42 16.05 -11.25 14.52
C LEU A 42 14.83 -12.14 14.30
N LEU A 43 14.76 -13.25 15.04
CA LEU A 43 13.59 -14.12 15.11
C LEU A 43 12.94 -14.01 16.50
N VAL A 44 11.63 -13.77 16.53
CA VAL A 44 10.81 -13.73 17.76
C VAL A 44 9.61 -14.66 17.59
N ASP A 45 9.59 -15.78 18.32
CA ASP A 45 8.49 -16.76 18.32
C ASP A 45 7.33 -16.32 19.25
N GLY A 46 7.05 -15.02 19.30
CA GLY A 46 6.07 -14.39 20.17
C GLY A 46 5.85 -12.94 19.77
N ASN A 47 5.47 -12.09 20.73
CA ASN A 47 5.25 -10.67 20.47
C ASN A 47 6.53 -9.84 20.61
N LEU A 48 6.64 -8.77 19.82
CA LEU A 48 7.70 -7.77 19.87
C LEU A 48 7.14 -6.43 20.36
N GLU A 49 7.59 -5.96 21.51
CA GLU A 49 7.23 -4.66 22.08
C GLU A 49 8.49 -3.84 22.40
N ALA A 50 8.63 -2.67 21.77
CA ALA A 50 9.72 -1.73 22.06
C ALA A 50 9.45 -0.28 21.64
N GLU A 51 10.20 0.72 22.13
CA GLU A 51 10.13 2.07 21.54
C GLU A 51 10.74 2.04 20.13
N GLU A 52 12.01 1.64 20.02
CA GLU A 52 12.72 1.60 18.74
C GLU A 52 13.34 0.23 18.47
N VAL A 53 13.21 -0.24 17.23
CA VAL A 53 13.83 -1.48 16.76
C VAL A 53 14.67 -1.21 15.52
N PHE A 54 15.95 -1.56 15.61
CA PHE A 54 16.92 -1.56 14.52
C PHE A 54 17.36 -2.99 14.27
N CYS A 55 16.93 -3.59 13.17
CA CYS A 55 17.34 -4.92 12.74
C CYS A 55 18.00 -4.80 11.37
N LEU A 56 19.32 -4.97 11.28
CA LEU A 56 20.00 -4.85 9.99
C LEU A 56 19.70 -6.02 9.04
N GLY A 57 19.47 -7.21 9.58
CA GLY A 57 19.10 -8.38 8.81
C GLY A 57 17.60 -8.46 8.54
N LYS A 58 17.12 -9.70 8.45
CA LYS A 58 15.69 -10.02 8.39
C LYS A 58 15.08 -9.98 9.79
N LEU A 59 13.90 -9.38 9.92
CA LEU A 59 13.08 -9.46 11.13
C LEU A 59 11.90 -10.40 10.88
N THR A 60 11.75 -11.41 11.74
CA THR A 60 10.62 -12.35 11.72
C THR A 60 9.97 -12.40 13.09
N VAL A 61 8.67 -12.13 13.14
CA VAL A 61 7.86 -12.16 14.37
C VAL A 61 6.63 -13.02 14.14
N THR A 62 6.43 -14.04 14.98
CA THR A 62 5.26 -14.94 14.82
C THR A 62 4.00 -14.44 15.52
N GLY A 63 4.12 -13.46 16.40
CA GLY A 63 3.01 -12.74 17.03
C GLY A 63 2.89 -11.33 16.50
N ASP A 64 2.48 -10.41 17.37
CA ASP A 64 2.28 -9.00 17.02
C ASP A 64 3.57 -8.18 17.19
N ILE A 65 3.68 -7.09 16.43
CA ILE A 65 4.69 -6.05 16.60
C ILE A 65 4.01 -4.77 17.08
N ARG A 66 4.42 -4.24 18.23
CA ARG A 66 3.99 -2.93 18.73
C ARG A 66 5.22 -2.08 19.05
N VAL A 67 5.51 -1.11 18.20
CA VAL A 67 6.70 -0.26 18.37
C VAL A 67 6.44 1.20 18.03
N GLN A 68 7.31 2.13 18.43
CA GLN A 68 7.21 3.52 17.97
C GLN A 68 7.89 3.73 16.62
N SER A 69 9.04 3.09 16.40
CA SER A 69 9.75 3.14 15.12
C SER A 69 10.42 1.81 14.81
N LEU A 70 10.30 1.38 13.56
CA LEU A 70 10.78 0.09 13.09
C LEU A 70 11.69 0.28 11.87
N TYR A 71 12.95 -0.13 12.01
CA TYR A 71 13.96 -0.06 10.97
C TYR A 71 14.51 -1.45 10.67
N VAL A 72 14.22 -1.97 9.48
CA VAL A 72 14.66 -3.29 9.02
C VAL A 72 15.55 -3.14 7.80
N GLY A 73 16.68 -3.83 7.79
CA GLY A 73 17.65 -3.71 6.69
C GLY A 73 17.32 -4.58 5.50
N GLN A 74 16.80 -5.80 5.73
CA GLN A 74 16.36 -6.71 4.67
C GLN A 74 14.83 -6.79 4.63
N ALA A 75 14.26 -7.93 5.02
CA ALA A 75 12.83 -8.20 4.95
C ALA A 75 12.18 -8.22 6.34
N LEU A 76 10.90 -7.89 6.37
CA LEU A 76 10.05 -7.92 7.57
C LEU A 76 8.93 -8.93 7.35
N ASP A 77 8.93 -10.00 8.14
CA ASP A 77 7.85 -10.98 8.16
C ASP A 77 7.14 -10.94 9.51
N CYS A 78 5.83 -10.73 9.51
CA CYS A 78 5.00 -10.75 10.70
C CYS A 78 3.76 -11.63 10.50
N ALA A 79 3.54 -12.59 11.39
CA ALA A 79 2.34 -13.43 11.32
C ALA A 79 1.13 -12.81 12.04
N GLY A 80 1.35 -11.90 12.99
CA GLY A 80 0.29 -11.12 13.64
C GLY A 80 0.17 -9.71 13.06
N ASP A 81 -0.39 -8.82 13.87
CA ASP A 81 -0.60 -7.42 13.50
C ASP A 81 0.67 -6.59 13.73
N ILE A 82 0.85 -5.54 12.92
CA ILE A 82 1.91 -4.54 13.08
C ILE A 82 1.28 -3.18 13.41
N GLU A 83 1.66 -2.64 14.57
CA GLU A 83 1.36 -1.28 14.99
C GLU A 83 2.67 -0.52 15.18
N VAL A 84 2.96 0.46 14.33
CA VAL A 84 4.11 1.37 14.45
C VAL A 84 3.64 2.80 14.64
N GLU A 85 4.05 3.49 15.71
CA GLU A 85 3.55 4.84 15.98
C GLU A 85 3.98 5.87 14.92
N PHE A 86 5.24 5.80 14.46
CA PHE A 86 5.84 6.79 13.56
C PHE A 86 6.25 6.18 12.22
N LEU A 87 7.48 5.67 12.12
CA LEU A 87 8.05 5.24 10.84
C LEU A 87 8.32 3.73 10.84
N LEU A 88 7.77 3.06 9.83
CA LEU A 88 8.19 1.72 9.43
C LEU A 88 9.04 1.85 8.16
N LYS A 89 10.32 1.52 8.26
CA LYS A 89 11.26 1.55 7.14
C LYS A 89 11.95 0.21 6.90
N THR A 90 11.91 -0.27 5.66
CA THR A 90 12.71 -1.43 5.21
C THR A 90 13.78 -1.03 4.19
N GLY A 91 14.73 -1.91 3.91
CA GLY A 91 15.87 -1.62 3.02
C GLY A 91 16.88 -0.66 3.63
N CYS A 92 16.99 -0.65 4.96
CA CYS A 92 17.97 0.15 5.69
C CYS A 92 19.38 -0.46 5.55
N ASN A 93 20.24 0.13 4.73
CA ASN A 93 21.64 -0.33 4.67
C ASN A 93 22.42 -0.02 5.96
N ALA A 94 23.53 -0.74 6.17
CA ALA A 94 24.32 -0.66 7.40
C ALA A 94 24.89 0.74 7.68
N GLU A 95 25.29 1.46 6.63
CA GLU A 95 25.84 2.80 6.78
C GLU A 95 24.77 3.79 7.25
N TRP A 96 23.59 3.75 6.63
CA TRP A 96 22.45 4.57 7.02
C TRP A 96 22.05 4.29 8.47
N MET A 97 21.87 3.02 8.83
CA MET A 97 21.45 2.63 10.18
C MET A 97 22.49 3.03 11.24
N ALA A 98 23.78 2.85 10.96
CA ALA A 98 24.85 3.26 11.86
C ALA A 98 24.90 4.78 12.08
N ARG A 99 24.56 5.59 11.07
CA ARG A 99 24.45 7.05 11.19
C ARG A 99 23.21 7.49 11.98
N VAL A 100 22.07 6.84 11.77
CA VAL A 100 20.85 7.09 12.56
C VAL A 100 21.08 6.78 14.03
N LEU A 101 21.88 5.75 14.32
CA LEU A 101 22.33 5.39 15.68
C LEU A 101 23.53 6.23 16.18
N GLU A 102 23.97 7.23 15.41
CA GLU A 102 25.11 8.12 15.74
C GLU A 102 26.44 7.39 16.05
N LEU A 103 26.64 6.19 15.50
CA LEU A 103 27.82 5.37 15.78
C LEU A 103 29.11 5.92 15.16
N ASP A 104 28.98 6.74 14.11
CA ASP A 104 30.05 7.44 13.43
C ASP A 104 30.60 8.64 14.21
N GLN A 105 29.81 9.21 15.13
CA GLN A 105 30.21 10.32 15.99
C GLN A 105 31.03 9.88 17.21
N ALA A 106 30.99 8.58 17.54
CA ALA A 106 31.77 8.04 18.64
C ALA A 106 33.28 8.10 18.34
N LYS A 107 34.10 8.39 19.36
CA LYS A 107 35.57 8.48 19.23
C LYS A 107 36.12 7.28 18.44
N ALA A 108 36.94 7.58 17.44
CA ALA A 108 37.62 6.57 16.63
C ALA A 108 38.30 5.54 17.53
N VAL A 109 38.02 4.27 17.26
CA VAL A 109 38.60 3.17 18.03
C VAL A 109 40.10 3.12 17.70
N LYS A 110 40.95 2.99 18.72
CA LYS A 110 42.41 3.03 18.57
C LYS A 110 42.97 1.90 17.69
N ASP A 111 42.19 0.86 17.46
CA ASP A 111 42.56 -0.31 16.65
C ASP A 111 42.28 -0.14 15.15
N GLY A 112 41.65 0.98 14.74
CA GLY A 112 41.31 1.24 13.34
C GLY A 112 40.09 0.46 12.84
N SER A 113 39.32 -0.19 13.72
CA SER A 113 38.05 -0.84 13.36
C SER A 113 37.04 0.16 12.78
N ASN A 114 36.20 -0.31 11.86
CA ASN A 114 35.18 0.51 11.25
C ASN A 114 34.07 0.77 12.27
N PHE A 115 33.47 1.97 12.31
CA PHE A 115 32.36 2.25 13.21
C PHE A 115 31.15 1.33 12.97
N ILE A 116 31.00 0.82 11.74
CA ILE A 116 30.00 -0.20 11.37
C ILE A 116 30.18 -1.49 12.18
N ASP A 117 31.40 -1.83 12.59
CA ASP A 117 31.68 -3.05 13.37
C ASP A 117 31.02 -3.00 14.77
N LYS A 118 30.58 -1.82 15.22
CA LYS A 118 29.78 -1.63 16.45
C LYS A 118 28.30 -2.00 16.26
N LEU A 119 27.81 -1.92 15.03
CA LEU A 119 26.44 -2.31 14.65
C LEU A 119 26.40 -3.81 14.31
N VAL A 120 27.31 -4.26 13.45
CA VAL A 120 27.26 -5.59 12.83
C VAL A 120 28.64 -6.21 12.73
N HIS A 121 28.72 -7.50 13.01
CA HIS A 121 29.96 -8.25 12.88
C HIS A 121 30.36 -8.37 11.39
N PRO A 122 31.65 -8.21 11.02
CA PRO A 122 32.08 -8.20 9.61
C PRO A 122 31.66 -9.43 8.79
N ALA A 123 31.59 -10.60 9.42
CA ALA A 123 31.13 -11.83 8.75
C ALA A 123 29.64 -11.81 8.41
N ILE A 124 28.81 -11.17 9.23
CA ILE A 124 27.37 -11.01 9.01
C ILE A 124 27.14 -9.95 7.93
N LEU A 125 27.82 -8.81 8.02
CA LEU A 125 27.75 -7.77 6.99
C LEU A 125 28.12 -8.31 5.60
N LYS A 126 29.16 -9.16 5.52
CA LYS A 126 29.54 -9.80 4.26
C LYS A 126 28.50 -10.81 3.76
N ARG A 127 27.83 -11.55 4.65
CA ARG A 127 26.72 -12.46 4.31
C ARG A 127 25.58 -11.64 3.67
N ASP A 128 25.23 -10.53 4.29
CA ASP A 128 24.07 -9.72 3.92
C ASP A 128 24.27 -8.93 2.61
N ALA A 129 25.51 -8.53 2.30
CA ALA A 129 25.85 -7.93 1.00
C ALA A 129 25.52 -8.82 -0.21
N HIS A 130 25.39 -10.15 -0.02
CA HIS A 130 24.96 -11.07 -1.07
C HIS A 130 23.43 -11.14 -1.21
N HIS A 131 22.67 -10.82 -0.16
CA HIS A 131 21.21 -10.89 -0.16
C HIS A 131 20.56 -9.68 -0.86
N GLU A 132 21.24 -8.53 -0.95
CA GLU A 132 20.79 -7.38 -1.76
C GLU A 132 20.57 -7.74 -3.25
N SER A 133 21.14 -8.86 -3.72
CA SER A 133 21.07 -9.31 -5.12
C SER A 133 19.97 -10.36 -5.41
N PHE A 134 19.32 -10.92 -4.39
CA PHE A 134 18.27 -11.94 -4.55
C PHE A 134 16.94 -11.43 -4.01
N GLY A 135 15.85 -11.72 -4.75
CA GLY A 135 14.52 -11.12 -4.54
C GLY A 135 14.02 -11.19 -3.09
N GLY A 136 13.35 -10.13 -2.65
CA GLY A 136 12.87 -9.99 -1.26
C GLY A 136 13.52 -8.85 -0.46
N TYR A 137 14.51 -8.14 -1.02
CA TYR A 137 15.16 -7.04 -0.31
C TYR A 137 14.19 -5.89 -0.06
N GLY A 138 14.03 -5.52 1.21
CA GLY A 138 13.08 -4.49 1.62
C GLY A 138 11.64 -4.98 1.68
N ASP A 139 11.34 -6.26 1.42
CA ASP A 139 9.97 -6.74 1.38
C ASP A 139 9.34 -6.74 2.79
N ILE A 140 8.04 -6.49 2.84
CA ILE A 140 7.19 -6.58 4.02
C ILE A 140 6.12 -7.62 3.72
N GLN A 141 6.06 -8.68 4.54
CA GLN A 141 5.03 -9.70 4.49
C GLN A 141 4.32 -9.76 5.84
N VAL A 142 3.02 -9.49 5.85
CA VAL A 142 2.20 -9.47 7.06
C VAL A 142 0.95 -10.29 6.84
N LEU A 143 0.65 -11.23 7.74
CA LEU A 143 -0.61 -12.00 7.64
C LEU A 143 -1.79 -11.23 8.26
N GLY A 144 -1.51 -10.34 9.20
CA GLY A 144 -2.49 -9.47 9.84
C GLY A 144 -2.48 -8.05 9.28
N TYR A 145 -3.03 -7.16 10.10
CA TYR A 145 -3.16 -5.74 9.84
C TYR A 145 -1.80 -5.01 9.96
N LEU A 146 -1.62 -3.91 9.23
CA LEU A 146 -0.48 -3.01 9.40
C LEU A 146 -0.97 -1.56 9.52
N SER A 147 -0.59 -0.90 10.61
CA SER A 147 -0.62 0.56 10.70
C SER A 147 0.66 1.24 11.08
N CYS A 148 0.86 2.40 10.45
CA CYS A 148 1.90 3.35 10.80
C CYS A 148 1.57 4.77 10.32
N ASP A 149 2.23 5.78 10.90
CA ASP A 149 2.14 7.14 10.38
C ASP A 149 2.80 7.21 8.99
N VAL A 150 4.04 6.75 8.87
CA VAL A 150 4.78 6.74 7.59
C VAL A 150 5.30 5.35 7.23
N LEU A 151 5.02 4.91 6.01
CA LEU A 151 5.55 3.69 5.41
C LEU A 151 6.59 4.00 4.33
N ASP A 152 7.82 3.51 4.52
CA ASP A 152 8.91 3.58 3.55
C ASP A 152 9.49 2.18 3.30
N CYS A 153 8.95 1.50 2.29
CA CYS A 153 9.33 0.17 1.91
C CYS A 153 10.19 0.18 0.63
N HIS A 154 11.40 -0.36 0.69
CA HIS A 154 12.25 -0.43 -0.50
C HIS A 154 11.92 -1.61 -1.43
N GLY A 155 11.18 -2.60 -0.93
CA GLY A 155 10.74 -3.78 -1.67
C GLY A 155 9.25 -3.77 -1.95
N ASN A 156 8.65 -4.96 -1.89
CA ASN A 156 7.20 -5.15 -1.96
C ASN A 156 6.55 -5.07 -0.58
N VAL A 157 5.25 -4.80 -0.58
CA VAL A 157 4.40 -4.86 0.61
C VAL A 157 3.24 -5.81 0.31
N GLN A 158 3.14 -6.90 1.07
CA GLN A 158 2.06 -7.87 0.96
C GLN A 158 1.41 -8.10 2.32
N LEU A 159 0.12 -7.81 2.38
CA LEU A 159 -0.73 -8.05 3.55
C LEU A 159 -1.85 -9.02 3.18
N ASP A 160 -2.14 -9.96 4.08
CA ASP A 160 -3.36 -10.78 4.04
C ASP A 160 -4.51 -10.13 4.84
N ASP A 161 -4.39 -8.83 5.15
CA ASP A 161 -5.42 -8.03 5.81
C ASP A 161 -5.37 -6.55 5.35
N VAL A 162 -5.88 -5.62 6.15
CA VAL A 162 -5.96 -4.18 5.87
C VAL A 162 -4.62 -3.47 6.11
N LEU A 163 -4.26 -2.60 5.17
CA LEU A 163 -3.25 -1.56 5.34
C LEU A 163 -3.93 -0.24 5.74
N ASP A 164 -3.62 0.31 6.92
CA ASP A 164 -4.14 1.59 7.40
C ASP A 164 -2.99 2.50 7.84
N VAL A 165 -2.58 3.43 6.98
CA VAL A 165 -1.39 4.26 7.21
C VAL A 165 -1.66 5.73 6.93
N ALA A 166 -0.94 6.65 7.58
CA ALA A 166 -1.14 8.07 7.29
C ALA A 166 -0.54 8.45 5.93
N GLU A 167 0.68 8.02 5.61
CA GLU A 167 1.33 8.28 4.32
C GLU A 167 2.18 7.08 3.85
N ILE A 168 2.12 6.79 2.55
CA ILE A 168 3.08 5.87 1.90
C ILE A 168 4.10 6.72 1.16
N GLN A 169 5.20 7.00 1.84
CA GLN A 169 6.29 7.79 1.28
C GLN A 169 6.92 7.07 0.08
N TYR A 170 7.09 5.75 0.17
CA TYR A 170 7.69 4.96 -0.89
C TYR A 170 7.41 3.46 -0.75
N VAL A 171 7.05 2.81 -1.87
CA VAL A 171 7.14 1.36 -2.08
C VAL A 171 7.93 1.11 -3.35
N GLY A 172 9.07 0.44 -3.22
CA GLY A 172 9.98 0.19 -4.34
C GLY A 172 9.49 -0.86 -5.34
N GLY A 173 8.63 -1.77 -4.90
CA GLY A 173 7.99 -2.82 -5.69
C GLY A 173 6.48 -2.64 -5.77
N HIS A 174 5.76 -3.73 -5.48
CA HIS A 174 4.30 -3.81 -5.51
C HIS A 174 3.70 -3.63 -4.11
N LEU A 175 2.48 -3.12 -4.05
CA LEU A 175 1.67 -3.04 -2.83
C LEU A 175 0.40 -3.89 -3.00
N SER A 176 0.20 -4.88 -2.14
CA SER A 176 -0.96 -5.76 -2.12
C SER A 176 -1.52 -5.87 -0.71
N ALA A 177 -2.82 -5.68 -0.56
CA ALA A 177 -3.54 -5.86 0.72
C ALA A 177 -5.01 -6.23 0.45
N ILE A 178 -5.73 -6.73 1.47
CA ILE A 178 -7.18 -6.95 1.32
C ILE A 178 -7.88 -5.61 1.10
N ALA A 179 -7.59 -4.62 1.93
CA ALA A 179 -8.07 -3.25 1.77
C ALA A 179 -6.91 -2.27 1.99
N ILE A 180 -6.98 -1.11 1.35
CA ILE A 180 -5.96 -0.06 1.48
C ILE A 180 -6.65 1.24 1.91
N ALA A 181 -6.30 1.72 3.11
CA ALA A 181 -6.74 2.99 3.65
C ALA A 181 -5.50 3.89 3.88
N VAL A 182 -5.48 5.07 3.26
CA VAL A 182 -4.40 6.03 3.43
C VAL A 182 -4.93 7.46 3.54
N ASP A 183 -4.50 8.20 4.56
CA ASP A 183 -4.92 9.59 4.78
C ASP A 183 -4.18 10.61 3.88
N GLY A 184 -2.96 10.28 3.49
CA GLY A 184 -2.04 11.12 2.72
C GLY A 184 -1.81 10.60 1.31
N ASP A 185 -0.62 10.90 0.80
CA ASP A 185 -0.18 10.50 -0.53
C ASP A 185 0.37 9.06 -0.52
N VAL A 186 0.30 8.42 -1.68
CA VAL A 186 0.77 7.04 -1.91
C VAL A 186 1.70 7.00 -3.09
N ASN A 187 2.96 6.61 -2.87
CA ASN A 187 3.99 6.50 -3.89
C ASN A 187 4.48 5.06 -4.05
N VAL A 188 3.99 4.37 -5.06
CA VAL A 188 4.32 2.97 -5.34
C VAL A 188 4.92 2.87 -6.74
N LYS A 189 6.11 2.29 -6.87
CA LYS A 189 6.75 2.14 -8.19
C LYS A 189 6.04 1.12 -9.07
N GLY A 190 5.59 0.02 -8.48
CA GLY A 190 4.92 -1.08 -9.16
C GLY A 190 3.40 -0.95 -9.12
N GLU A 191 2.76 -2.11 -9.04
CA GLU A 191 1.32 -2.24 -8.97
C GLU A 191 0.80 -1.94 -7.55
N VAL A 192 -0.35 -1.28 -7.47
CA VAL A 192 -1.19 -1.23 -6.29
C VAL A 192 -2.39 -2.13 -6.52
N PHE A 193 -2.48 -3.21 -5.73
CA PHE A 193 -3.53 -4.20 -5.79
C PHE A 193 -4.32 -4.25 -4.48
N SER A 194 -5.65 -4.28 -4.59
CA SER A 194 -6.53 -4.56 -3.45
C SER A 194 -7.63 -5.55 -3.83
N GLU A 195 -7.87 -6.52 -2.95
CA GLU A 195 -8.97 -7.50 -3.06
C GLU A 195 -10.34 -6.90 -2.78
N THR A 196 -10.39 -5.73 -2.15
CA THR A 196 -11.62 -5.00 -1.83
C THR A 196 -11.48 -3.53 -2.24
N ASP A 197 -11.74 -2.61 -1.33
CA ASP A 197 -11.75 -1.18 -1.59
C ASP A 197 -10.37 -0.56 -1.36
N ILE A 198 -10.08 0.46 -2.18
CA ILE A 198 -8.94 1.37 -1.98
C ILE A 198 -9.53 2.74 -1.66
N HIS A 199 -9.17 3.27 -0.49
CA HIS A 199 -9.56 4.60 -0.03
C HIS A 199 -8.31 5.42 0.32
N ILE A 200 -8.01 6.41 -0.50
CA ILE A 200 -6.83 7.27 -0.35
C ILE A 200 -7.30 8.73 -0.35
N HIS A 201 -7.08 9.46 0.72
CA HIS A 201 -7.47 10.87 0.80
C HIS A 201 -6.57 11.77 -0.06
N GLY A 202 -5.28 11.45 -0.17
CA GLY A 202 -4.31 12.14 -1.02
C GLY A 202 -4.21 11.62 -2.45
N GLY A 203 -3.05 11.84 -3.08
CA GLY A 203 -2.72 11.38 -4.43
C GLY A 203 -2.16 9.97 -4.46
N LEU A 204 -2.58 9.17 -5.43
CA LEU A 204 -2.04 7.85 -5.75
C LEU A 204 -1.13 7.94 -6.97
N TYR A 205 0.17 7.70 -6.76
CA TYR A 205 1.18 7.56 -7.81
C TYR A 205 1.60 6.09 -7.88
N ALA A 206 1.26 5.43 -8.99
CA ALA A 206 1.48 4.00 -9.14
C ALA A 206 1.99 3.63 -10.54
N GLY A 207 2.68 2.50 -10.65
CA GLY A 207 2.95 1.84 -11.92
C GLY A 207 1.64 1.37 -12.57
N GLU A 208 0.82 0.62 -11.84
CA GLU A 208 -0.51 0.16 -12.25
C GLU A 208 -1.45 0.16 -11.02
N VAL A 209 -2.77 0.23 -11.25
CA VAL A 209 -3.76 0.21 -10.17
C VAL A 209 -4.85 -0.82 -10.47
N ILE A 210 -5.04 -1.76 -9.55
CA ILE A 210 -6.07 -2.80 -9.62
C ILE A 210 -6.84 -2.84 -8.30
N CYS A 211 -8.14 -2.59 -8.37
CA CYS A 211 -9.05 -2.64 -7.23
C CYS A 211 -10.22 -3.59 -7.55
N GLN A 212 -10.40 -4.63 -6.75
CA GLN A 212 -11.50 -5.58 -6.94
C GLN A 212 -12.83 -5.05 -6.35
N GLY A 213 -12.78 -3.98 -5.57
CA GLY A 213 -13.92 -3.22 -5.07
C GLY A 213 -14.03 -1.82 -5.69
N ASN A 214 -14.17 -0.83 -4.84
CA ASN A 214 -14.28 0.59 -5.17
C ASN A 214 -12.96 1.32 -4.91
N LEU A 215 -12.56 2.14 -5.88
CA LEU A 215 -11.40 3.00 -5.82
C LEU A 215 -11.85 4.44 -5.56
N THR A 216 -11.60 4.95 -4.36
CA THR A 216 -11.88 6.34 -3.96
C THR A 216 -10.57 7.03 -3.59
N VAL A 217 -10.16 8.03 -4.39
CA VAL A 217 -8.83 8.63 -4.26
C VAL A 217 -8.90 10.16 -4.33
N GLY A 218 -8.00 10.89 -3.68
CA GLY A 218 -7.80 12.32 -3.90
C GLY A 218 -7.51 12.62 -5.38
N ALA A 219 -6.44 12.06 -5.94
CA ALA A 219 -6.14 12.06 -7.38
C ALA A 219 -5.39 10.77 -7.79
N ILE A 220 -5.54 10.30 -9.03
CA ILE A 220 -4.87 9.07 -9.50
C ILE A 220 -3.92 9.40 -10.67
N HIS A 221 -2.66 9.02 -10.52
CA HIS A 221 -1.59 9.17 -11.48
C HIS A 221 -0.90 7.82 -11.70
N SER A 222 -1.43 7.05 -12.64
CA SER A 222 -0.89 5.73 -13.02
C SER A 222 -0.03 5.83 -14.28
N HIS A 223 1.11 5.13 -14.29
CA HIS A 223 1.89 4.97 -15.51
C HIS A 223 1.18 4.05 -16.52
N GLY A 224 0.67 2.93 -16.06
CA GLY A 224 -0.04 1.91 -16.81
C GLY A 224 -1.53 1.96 -16.55
N ASP A 225 -2.18 0.79 -16.50
CA ASP A 225 -3.63 0.68 -16.44
C ASP A 225 -4.18 1.09 -15.05
N ILE A 226 -5.44 1.53 -15.04
CA ILE A 226 -6.23 1.76 -13.83
C ILE A 226 -7.49 0.93 -13.97
N SER A 227 -7.73 -0.02 -13.07
CA SER A 227 -8.91 -0.87 -13.09
C SER A 227 -9.59 -0.92 -11.72
N ALA A 228 -10.92 -0.79 -11.72
CA ALA A 228 -11.75 -1.09 -10.56
C ALA A 228 -12.97 -1.91 -10.97
N TRP A 229 -13.26 -3.01 -10.28
CA TRP A 229 -14.47 -3.80 -10.55
C TRP A 229 -15.75 -3.08 -10.15
N GLY A 230 -15.70 -2.32 -9.06
CA GLY A 230 -16.76 -1.43 -8.64
C GLY A 230 -16.67 -0.09 -9.35
N THR A 231 -16.33 0.95 -8.61
CA THR A 231 -16.37 2.34 -9.06
C THR A 231 -14.98 2.97 -9.00
N ILE A 232 -14.72 3.97 -9.84
CA ILE A 232 -13.54 4.85 -9.72
C ILE A 232 -14.05 6.26 -9.41
N ARG A 233 -13.69 6.79 -8.25
CA ARG A 233 -14.02 8.14 -7.80
C ARG A 233 -12.76 8.91 -7.46
N ALA A 234 -12.65 10.13 -7.98
CA ALA A 234 -11.60 11.04 -7.55
C ALA A 234 -12.09 12.48 -7.36
N THR A 235 -11.46 13.23 -6.46
CA THR A 235 -11.72 14.68 -6.36
C THR A 235 -10.84 15.48 -7.32
N GLY A 236 -9.65 14.96 -7.61
CA GLY A 236 -8.64 15.47 -8.52
C GLY A 236 -8.55 14.63 -9.79
N GLN A 237 -7.45 14.79 -10.53
CA GLN A 237 -7.31 14.20 -11.86
C GLN A 237 -7.23 12.67 -11.80
N ILE A 238 -7.71 12.02 -12.85
CA ILE A 238 -7.51 10.59 -13.09
C ILE A 238 -6.71 10.47 -14.39
N THR A 239 -5.49 9.96 -14.28
CA THR A 239 -4.53 9.91 -15.39
C THR A 239 -3.92 8.53 -15.49
N SER A 240 -4.06 7.90 -16.65
CA SER A 240 -3.31 6.72 -17.07
C SER A 240 -2.41 7.10 -18.25
N LEU A 241 -1.10 7.21 -18.01
CA LEU A 241 -0.17 7.84 -18.96
C LEU A 241 0.15 6.97 -20.18
N ASN A 242 0.18 5.65 -20.02
CA ASN A 242 0.46 4.66 -21.09
C ASN A 242 -0.58 3.52 -21.11
N GLY A 243 -1.63 3.62 -20.30
CA GLY A 243 -2.63 2.57 -20.12
C GLY A 243 -4.06 2.99 -20.47
N GLU A 244 -4.99 2.11 -20.13
CA GLU A 244 -6.43 2.34 -20.13
C GLU A 244 -6.99 2.52 -18.73
N ILE A 245 -8.20 3.08 -18.67
CA ILE A 245 -8.98 3.17 -17.43
C ILE A 245 -10.24 2.32 -17.60
N HIS A 246 -10.45 1.37 -16.69
CA HIS A 246 -11.60 0.48 -16.69
C HIS A 246 -12.34 0.50 -15.34
N SER A 247 -13.65 0.70 -15.37
CA SER A 247 -14.52 0.51 -14.23
C SER A 247 -15.69 -0.39 -14.56
N GLY A 248 -16.00 -1.37 -13.71
CA GLY A 248 -17.20 -2.19 -13.89
C GLY A 248 -18.51 -1.42 -13.73
N ARG A 249 -18.47 -0.24 -13.09
CA ARG A 249 -19.62 0.67 -12.97
C ARG A 249 -19.28 2.04 -13.54
N TRP A 250 -18.93 3.02 -12.71
CA TRP A 250 -18.70 4.39 -13.18
C TRP A 250 -17.32 4.91 -12.85
N ILE A 251 -16.86 5.83 -13.69
CA ILE A 251 -15.65 6.63 -13.48
C ILE A 251 -16.11 8.07 -13.29
N ALA A 252 -15.81 8.68 -12.15
CA ALA A 252 -16.29 10.02 -11.83
C ALA A 252 -15.23 10.88 -11.15
N THR A 253 -15.05 12.12 -11.61
CA THR A 253 -14.15 13.10 -10.99
C THR A 253 -14.64 14.55 -11.08
N LYS A 254 -14.23 15.40 -10.12
CA LYS A 254 -14.38 16.87 -10.20
C LYS A 254 -13.34 17.54 -11.11
N ALA A 255 -12.40 16.78 -11.65
CA ALA A 255 -11.32 17.28 -12.50
C ALA A 255 -11.38 16.67 -13.91
N THR A 256 -10.23 16.35 -14.49
CA THR A 256 -10.09 15.76 -15.83
C THR A 256 -9.85 14.26 -15.76
N ILE A 257 -10.30 13.54 -16.78
CA ILE A 257 -9.92 12.15 -17.03
C ILE A 257 -9.07 12.08 -18.30
N TYR A 258 -7.92 11.45 -18.20
CA TYR A 258 -7.05 11.12 -19.33
C TYR A 258 -6.60 9.66 -19.27
N ALA A 259 -6.72 8.95 -20.40
CA ALA A 259 -6.08 7.67 -20.61
C ALA A 259 -5.35 7.69 -21.95
N ALA A 260 -4.13 7.17 -22.03
CA ALA A 260 -3.47 7.03 -23.32
C ALA A 260 -4.17 6.03 -24.25
N LYS A 261 -4.84 5.03 -23.67
CA LYS A 261 -5.63 4.02 -24.40
C LYS A 261 -7.13 4.26 -24.20
N TYR A 262 -7.92 3.22 -23.91
CA TYR A 262 -9.36 3.32 -23.75
C TYR A 262 -9.78 3.91 -22.39
N ILE A 263 -10.99 4.47 -22.35
CA ILE A 263 -11.73 4.72 -21.09
C ILE A 263 -13.01 3.89 -21.16
N LYS A 264 -13.20 2.96 -20.22
CA LYS A 264 -14.30 1.99 -20.22
C LYS A 264 -15.05 2.03 -18.89
N ALA A 265 -16.36 2.23 -18.94
CA ALA A 265 -17.23 2.20 -17.77
C ALA A 265 -18.50 1.39 -18.06
N GLY A 266 -18.88 0.50 -17.14
CA GLY A 266 -20.12 -0.27 -17.23
C GLY A 266 -21.38 0.59 -17.30
N GLU A 267 -21.40 1.69 -16.53
CA GLU A 267 -22.52 2.62 -16.42
C GLU A 267 -22.15 4.00 -16.99
N ALA A 268 -21.43 4.84 -16.26
CA ALA A 268 -21.23 6.25 -16.63
C ALA A 268 -19.78 6.72 -16.52
N VAL A 269 -19.43 7.76 -17.30
CA VAL A 269 -18.17 8.50 -17.18
C VAL A 269 -18.46 9.97 -16.95
N VAL A 270 -17.96 10.55 -15.86
CA VAL A 270 -18.22 11.94 -15.48
C VAL A 270 -16.91 12.64 -15.14
N ALA A 271 -16.62 13.75 -15.80
CA ALA A 271 -15.48 14.61 -15.43
C ALA A 271 -15.88 16.08 -15.54
N GLU A 272 -15.69 16.86 -14.48
CA GLU A 272 -16.15 18.25 -14.47
C GLU A 272 -15.23 19.21 -15.23
N LYS A 273 -14.02 18.80 -15.62
CA LYS A 273 -13.08 19.64 -16.40
C LYS A 273 -12.77 19.12 -17.80
N GLY A 274 -13.00 17.85 -18.11
CA GLY A 274 -12.77 17.29 -19.44
C GLY A 274 -12.46 15.80 -19.45
N ILE A 275 -12.72 15.15 -20.59
CA ILE A 275 -12.42 13.74 -20.82
C ILE A 275 -11.68 13.63 -22.15
N SER A 276 -10.55 12.93 -22.15
CA SER A 276 -9.75 12.69 -23.35
C SER A 276 -9.11 11.31 -23.32
N CYS A 277 -8.89 10.74 -24.50
CA CYS A 277 -8.19 9.48 -24.68
C CYS A 277 -7.22 9.58 -25.88
N GLY A 278 -6.38 8.55 -26.06
CA GLY A 278 -5.53 8.46 -27.24
C GLY A 278 -6.31 8.45 -28.57
N ALA A 279 -5.66 8.90 -29.64
CA ALA A 279 -6.32 9.19 -30.92
C ALA A 279 -6.90 7.96 -31.63
N ASP A 280 -6.29 6.78 -31.44
CA ASP A 280 -6.72 5.49 -32.00
C ASP A 280 -7.61 4.68 -31.04
N TYR A 281 -8.00 5.30 -29.92
CA TYR A 281 -8.79 4.69 -28.87
C TYR A 281 -10.13 5.42 -28.70
N GLY A 282 -10.94 4.99 -27.73
CA GLY A 282 -12.25 5.57 -27.51
C GLY A 282 -12.74 5.55 -26.06
N ILE A 283 -13.84 6.25 -25.86
CA ILE A 283 -14.56 6.33 -24.59
C ILE A 283 -15.82 5.48 -24.72
N LEU A 284 -15.91 4.46 -23.88
CA LEU A 284 -16.99 3.46 -23.85
C LEU A 284 -17.70 3.57 -22.50
N ALA A 285 -18.88 4.16 -22.46
CA ALA A 285 -19.77 4.10 -21.31
C ALA A 285 -20.95 3.17 -21.57
N ALA A 286 -21.70 2.84 -20.52
CA ALA A 286 -22.93 2.05 -20.60
C ALA A 286 -22.74 0.63 -21.19
N THR A 287 -21.56 0.03 -21.03
CA THR A 287 -21.22 -1.28 -21.61
C THR A 287 -22.00 -2.43 -20.99
N THR A 288 -22.54 -2.25 -19.78
CA THR A 288 -23.36 -3.26 -19.06
C THR A 288 -24.84 -2.90 -19.01
N LEU A 289 -25.27 -1.81 -19.69
CA LEU A 289 -26.62 -1.29 -19.62
C LEU A 289 -27.37 -1.39 -20.96
N LYS A 290 -28.65 -1.74 -20.89
CA LYS A 290 -29.57 -1.63 -22.03
C LYS A 290 -29.65 -0.18 -22.53
N ARG A 291 -29.74 0.00 -23.85
CA ARG A 291 -29.77 1.33 -24.51
C ARG A 291 -30.87 2.25 -23.99
N SER A 292 -32.01 1.71 -23.57
CA SER A 292 -33.12 2.50 -23.00
C SER A 292 -32.80 3.16 -21.65
N LEU A 293 -31.72 2.77 -20.97
CA LEU A 293 -31.27 3.39 -19.72
C LEU A 293 -30.11 4.38 -19.91
N TRP A 294 -29.64 4.58 -21.13
CA TRP A 294 -28.44 5.41 -21.37
C TRP A 294 -28.66 6.87 -20.96
N GLU A 295 -29.87 7.40 -21.12
CA GLU A 295 -30.21 8.78 -20.71
C GLU A 295 -30.08 9.03 -19.21
N VAL A 296 -30.30 8.00 -18.39
CA VAL A 296 -30.44 8.15 -16.94
C VAL A 296 -29.27 7.54 -16.16
N ARG A 297 -28.64 6.49 -16.71
CA ARG A 297 -27.60 5.69 -16.04
C ARG A 297 -26.38 5.42 -16.90
N GLY A 298 -26.57 5.36 -18.22
CA GLY A 298 -25.52 4.99 -19.18
C GLY A 298 -24.99 6.17 -19.97
N TYR A 299 -24.37 7.13 -19.30
CA TYR A 299 -24.04 8.43 -19.91
C TYR A 299 -22.58 8.83 -19.76
N VAL A 300 -22.18 9.78 -20.61
CA VAL A 300 -20.91 10.51 -20.49
C VAL A 300 -21.21 11.99 -20.27
N SER A 301 -20.57 12.61 -19.29
CA SER A 301 -20.74 14.04 -19.00
C SER A 301 -19.40 14.74 -18.77
N ALA A 302 -19.23 15.86 -19.46
CA ALA A 302 -18.10 16.76 -19.37
C ALA A 302 -18.50 18.14 -19.90
N PRO A 303 -17.70 19.21 -19.67
CA PRO A 303 -17.97 20.54 -20.22
C PRO A 303 -18.07 20.59 -21.75
N THR A 304 -17.48 19.63 -22.44
CA THR A 304 -17.56 19.50 -23.89
C THR A 304 -17.68 18.03 -24.24
N LYS A 305 -18.49 17.72 -25.26
CA LYS A 305 -18.64 16.35 -25.77
C LYS A 305 -17.26 15.80 -26.20
N PRO A 306 -16.81 14.67 -25.63
CA PRO A 306 -15.53 14.09 -26.01
C PRO A 306 -15.51 13.65 -27.48
N LYS A 307 -14.40 13.91 -28.17
CA LYS A 307 -14.24 13.64 -29.61
C LYS A 307 -14.43 12.16 -29.96
N TYR A 308 -13.90 11.27 -29.12
CA TYR A 308 -13.84 9.82 -29.36
C TYR A 308 -14.88 9.03 -28.54
N LEU A 309 -16.06 9.59 -28.33
CA LEU A 309 -17.16 8.91 -27.64
C LEU A 309 -17.79 7.83 -28.54
N LEU A 310 -17.70 6.57 -28.11
CA LEU A 310 -18.18 5.40 -28.87
C LEU A 310 -19.50 4.81 -28.32
N SER A 311 -19.73 4.88 -27.00
CA SER A 311 -20.97 4.38 -26.37
C SER A 311 -21.37 5.18 -25.14
N GLY A 312 -22.64 5.05 -24.75
CA GLY A 312 -23.29 5.92 -23.76
C GLY A 312 -23.88 7.18 -24.39
N LYS A 313 -24.86 7.80 -23.73
CA LYS A 313 -25.41 9.09 -24.18
C LYS A 313 -24.58 10.23 -23.61
N PHE A 314 -24.21 11.21 -24.43
CA PHE A 314 -23.66 12.45 -23.90
C PHE A 314 -24.77 13.25 -23.20
N VAL A 315 -24.56 13.61 -21.93
CA VAL A 315 -25.51 14.38 -21.12
C VAL A 315 -24.73 15.51 -20.45
N GLU A 316 -25.21 16.73 -20.62
CA GLU A 316 -24.59 17.92 -20.03
C GLU A 316 -24.92 18.03 -18.52
N ASP A 317 -24.13 18.83 -17.81
CA ASP A 317 -24.34 19.24 -16.41
C ASP A 317 -24.37 18.11 -15.35
N LYS A 318 -24.01 16.86 -15.71
CA LYS A 318 -23.75 15.83 -14.69
C LYS A 318 -22.36 16.03 -14.09
N LYS A 319 -22.28 15.81 -12.78
CA LYS A 319 -21.18 16.15 -11.89
C LYS A 319 -20.95 14.98 -10.96
N LEU A 320 -19.80 14.93 -10.28
CA LEU A 320 -19.50 13.85 -9.34
C LEU A 320 -20.63 13.68 -8.30
N LYS A 321 -21.10 14.79 -7.71
CA LYS A 321 -22.22 14.79 -6.75
C LYS A 321 -23.51 14.11 -7.24
N HIS A 322 -23.74 14.08 -8.55
CA HIS A 322 -24.92 13.42 -9.12
C HIS A 322 -24.75 11.90 -9.15
N ILE A 323 -23.52 11.42 -9.35
CA ILE A 323 -23.17 10.00 -9.19
C ILE A 323 -23.27 9.61 -7.71
N ASP A 324 -22.78 10.44 -6.79
CA ASP A 324 -22.85 10.17 -5.36
C ASP A 324 -24.32 10.06 -4.88
N ALA A 325 -25.18 10.95 -5.35
CA ALA A 325 -26.62 10.89 -5.06
C ALA A 325 -27.28 9.62 -5.64
N LEU A 326 -26.83 9.14 -6.81
CA LEU A 326 -27.33 7.89 -7.40
C LEU A 326 -26.91 6.67 -6.58
N GLU A 327 -25.69 6.66 -6.05
CA GLU A 327 -25.22 5.55 -5.21
C GLU A 327 -25.99 5.49 -3.90
N LYS A 328 -26.09 6.62 -3.19
CA LYS A 328 -26.87 6.71 -1.95
C LYS A 328 -28.31 6.23 -2.12
N LYS A 329 -28.91 6.51 -3.28
CA LYS A 329 -30.26 6.02 -3.60
C LYS A 329 -30.30 4.51 -3.80
N ARG A 330 -29.29 3.91 -4.45
CA ARG A 330 -29.19 2.46 -4.68
C ARG A 330 -28.99 1.70 -3.38
N ASP A 331 -28.13 2.19 -2.49
CA ASP A 331 -27.87 1.55 -1.20
C ASP A 331 -29.17 1.48 -0.40
N TRP A 332 -29.89 2.61 -0.33
CA TRP A 332 -31.23 2.64 0.25
C TRP A 332 -32.20 1.64 -0.42
N GLU A 333 -32.20 1.53 -1.74
CA GLU A 333 -33.07 0.59 -2.47
C GLU A 333 -32.77 -0.87 -2.11
N LEU A 334 -31.50 -1.24 -1.96
CA LEU A 334 -31.08 -2.58 -1.56
C LEU A 334 -31.48 -2.91 -0.11
N ASP A 335 -31.30 -1.94 0.80
CA ASP A 335 -31.59 -2.10 2.23
C ASP A 335 -33.03 -2.53 2.51
N TRP A 336 -34.00 -2.11 1.70
CA TRP A 336 -35.40 -2.50 1.88
C TRP A 336 -35.86 -3.62 0.92
N GLU A 337 -35.32 -3.71 -0.29
CA GLU A 337 -35.75 -4.72 -1.28
C GLU A 337 -35.25 -6.13 -0.93
N VAL A 338 -34.04 -6.28 -0.38
CA VAL A 338 -33.50 -7.59 0.02
C VAL A 338 -34.33 -8.23 1.14
N PRO A 339 -34.60 -7.55 2.27
CA PRO A 339 -35.48 -8.11 3.31
C PRO A 339 -36.89 -8.41 2.79
N ARG A 340 -37.45 -7.55 1.93
CA ARG A 340 -38.77 -7.77 1.33
C ARG A 340 -38.84 -9.04 0.49
N ARG A 341 -37.80 -9.32 -0.30
CA ARG A 341 -37.74 -10.55 -1.12
C ARG A 341 -37.61 -11.80 -0.26
N LEU A 342 -36.73 -11.76 0.74
CA LEU A 342 -36.58 -12.85 1.70
C LEU A 342 -37.89 -13.15 2.43
N GLN A 343 -38.64 -12.13 2.84
CA GLN A 343 -39.96 -12.31 3.46
C GLN A 343 -40.99 -12.91 2.50
N ARG A 344 -40.93 -12.57 1.21
CA ARG A 344 -41.83 -13.13 0.19
C ARG A 344 -41.57 -14.61 -0.05
N ASP A 345 -40.29 -15.01 -0.07
CA ASP A 345 -39.89 -16.40 -0.29
C ASP A 345 -40.15 -17.29 0.95
N MET A 346 -40.26 -16.69 2.15
CA MET A 346 -40.66 -17.39 3.38
C MET A 346 -42.18 -17.66 3.49
N VAL A 347 -43.00 -17.00 2.66
CA VAL A 347 -44.48 -17.13 2.68
C VAL A 347 -45.00 -17.88 1.45
N SER A 348 -44.13 -18.26 0.51
CA SER A 348 -44.41 -19.12 -0.66
C SER A 348 -44.00 -20.56 -0.44
#